data_AF-D8SRD0-F1
#
_entry.id   AF-D8SRD0-F1
#
_cell.length_a   1.000
_cell.length_b   1.000
_cell.length_c   1.000
_cell.angle_alpha   90.00
_cell.angle_beta   90.00
_cell.angle_gamma   90.00
#
_symmetry.space_group_name_H-M   'P 1'
#
loop_
_entity.id
_entity.type
_entity.pdbx_description
1 polymer ?
#
loop_
_entity_poly.entity_id
_entity_poly.type
_entity_poly.pdbx_seq_one_letter_code
_entity_poly.pdbx_strand_id
1 'polypeptide(L)'
;MVNTSKKEADMSQHEEEIKRRMIEALRARSREKYLKTRQEKIVAQLRDSLLDEKFLFEGEKLSKREEQEIAYKRKVYEIAVKMNTKDSDNYYQIPEDERAKVALERDKALQVTFRL
;
A
#
# COMPACT_ATOMS: atom_id res chain seq x y z
N MET A 1 42.56 -18.87 -27.85
CA MET A 1 41.39 -19.46 -27.15
C MET A 1 41.05 -18.63 -25.90
N VAL A 2 40.60 -17.38 -26.05
CA VAL A 2 40.41 -16.44 -24.90
C VAL A 2 38.95 -15.95 -24.76
N ASN A 3 38.05 -16.35 -25.68
CA ASN A 3 36.71 -15.76 -25.77
C ASN A 3 35.58 -16.56 -25.09
N THR A 4 35.85 -17.77 -24.56
CA THR A 4 34.85 -18.62 -23.90
C THR A 4 34.65 -18.23 -22.43
N SER A 5 35.75 -18.03 -21.69
CA SER A 5 35.71 -17.64 -20.27
C SER A 5 34.99 -16.31 -20.01
N LYS A 6 35.16 -15.33 -20.92
CA LYS A 6 34.49 -14.01 -20.79
C LYS A 6 32.98 -14.13 -21.05
N LYS A 7 32.59 -14.91 -22.07
CA LYS A 7 31.18 -15.21 -22.36
C LYS A 7 30.51 -15.97 -21.22
N GLU A 8 31.19 -16.92 -20.60
CA GLU A 8 30.65 -17.66 -19.45
C GLU A 8 30.44 -16.77 -18.22
N ALA A 9 31.37 -15.84 -17.95
CA ALA A 9 31.21 -14.85 -16.89
C ALA A 9 30.04 -13.88 -17.17
N ASP A 10 29.92 -13.39 -18.40
CA ASP A 10 28.82 -12.50 -18.81
C ASP A 10 27.46 -13.20 -18.73
N MET A 11 27.39 -14.49 -19.14
CA MET A 11 26.18 -15.32 -19.01
C MET A 11 25.80 -15.56 -17.55
N SER A 12 26.78 -15.79 -16.67
CA SER A 12 26.56 -15.95 -15.23
C SER A 12 26.03 -14.67 -14.58
N GLN A 13 26.60 -13.51 -14.93
CA GLN A 13 26.11 -12.21 -14.45
C GLN A 13 24.69 -11.91 -14.94
N HIS A 14 24.38 -12.25 -16.19
CA HIS A 14 23.04 -12.09 -16.74
C HIS A 14 22.02 -12.98 -16.01
N GLU A 15 22.39 -14.21 -15.68
CA GLU A 15 21.53 -15.12 -14.91
C GLU A 15 21.28 -14.61 -13.48
N GLU A 16 22.31 -14.06 -12.81
CA GLU A 16 22.15 -13.42 -11.50
C GLU A 16 21.24 -12.19 -11.57
N GLU A 17 21.37 -11.38 -12.61
CA GLU A 17 20.54 -10.20 -12.81
C GLU A 17 19.06 -10.59 -13.03
N ILE A 18 18.81 -11.61 -13.86
CA ILE A 18 17.46 -12.17 -14.06
C ILE A 18 16.87 -12.66 -12.74
N LYS A 19 17.66 -13.40 -11.94
CA LYS A 19 17.22 -13.89 -10.62
C LYS A 19 16.85 -12.73 -9.69
N ARG A 20 17.64 -11.66 -9.65
CA ARG A 20 17.35 -10.46 -8.85
C ARG A 20 16.03 -9.82 -9.26
N ARG A 21 15.84 -9.56 -10.56
CA ARG A 21 14.59 -8.99 -11.10
C ARG A 21 13.37 -9.88 -10.80
N MET A 22 13.53 -11.19 -10.92
CA MET A 22 12.46 -12.14 -10.61
C MET A 22 12.08 -12.10 -9.12
N ILE A 23 13.07 -12.04 -8.22
CA ILE A 23 12.83 -11.91 -6.78
C ILE A 23 12.12 -10.60 -6.46
N GLU A 24 12.50 -9.49 -7.08
CA GLU A 24 11.83 -8.19 -6.90
C GLU A 24 10.37 -8.24 -7.35
N ALA A 25 10.09 -8.83 -8.51
CA ALA A 25 8.72 -9.03 -8.99
C ALA A 25 7.89 -9.90 -8.03
N LEU A 26 8.47 -10.97 -7.48
CA LEU A 26 7.82 -11.81 -6.47
C LEU A 26 7.53 -11.04 -5.18
N ARG A 27 8.47 -10.21 -4.71
CA ARG A 27 8.26 -9.34 -3.54
C ARG A 27 7.14 -8.35 -3.76
N ALA A 28 7.08 -7.74 -4.95
CA ALA A 28 6.02 -6.79 -5.30
C ALA A 28 4.63 -7.45 -5.21
N ARG A 29 4.44 -8.61 -5.84
CA ARG A 29 3.17 -9.37 -5.75
C ARG A 29 2.85 -9.81 -4.33
N SER A 30 3.85 -10.27 -3.58
CA SER A 30 3.67 -10.69 -2.20
C SER A 30 3.19 -9.53 -1.33
N ARG A 31 3.79 -8.35 -1.50
CA ARG A 31 3.42 -7.13 -0.79
C ARG A 31 1.99 -6.70 -1.13
N GLU A 32 1.63 -6.70 -2.41
CA GLU A 32 0.26 -6.37 -2.85
C GLU A 32 -0.77 -7.30 -2.18
N LYS A 33 -0.52 -8.61 -2.24
CA LYS A 33 -1.38 -9.61 -1.61
C LYS A 33 -1.47 -9.41 -0.09
N TYR A 34 -0.34 -9.16 0.57
CA TYR A 34 -0.29 -8.94 2.01
C TYR A 34 -1.06 -7.68 2.42
N LEU A 35 -0.93 -6.59 1.67
CA LEU A 35 -1.65 -5.35 1.99
C LEU A 35 -3.16 -5.55 1.88
N LYS A 36 -3.62 -6.27 0.86
CA LYS A 36 -5.03 -6.61 0.70
C LYS A 36 -5.55 -7.44 1.88
N THR A 37 -4.88 -8.54 2.21
CA THR A 37 -5.31 -9.39 3.34
C THR A 37 -5.20 -8.68 4.68
N ARG A 38 -4.20 -7.81 4.86
CA ARG A 38 -4.04 -6.98 6.06
C ARG A 38 -5.18 -5.98 6.20
N GLN A 39 -5.58 -5.32 5.11
CA GLN A 39 -6.71 -4.41 5.10
C GLN A 39 -8.01 -5.13 5.45
N GLU A 40 -8.30 -6.27 4.80
CA GLU A 40 -9.47 -7.10 5.10
C GLU A 40 -9.53 -7.50 6.59
N LYS A 41 -8.38 -7.94 7.14
CA LYS A 41 -8.27 -8.30 8.56
C LYS A 41 -8.56 -7.11 9.49
N ILE A 42 -8.01 -5.93 9.21
CA ILE A 42 -8.23 -4.73 10.04
C ILE A 42 -9.71 -4.31 10.00
N VAL A 43 -10.34 -4.34 8.83
CA VAL A 43 -11.75 -4.00 8.68
C VAL A 43 -12.65 -4.99 9.43
N ALA A 44 -12.33 -6.29 9.37
CA ALA A 44 -13.04 -7.31 10.15
C ALA A 44 -12.90 -7.06 11.66
N GLN A 45 -11.67 -6.82 12.15
CA GLN A 45 -11.44 -6.51 13.57
C GLN A 45 -12.17 -5.26 14.03
N LEU A 46 -12.26 -4.22 13.19
CA LEU A 46 -13.01 -3.01 13.50
C LEU A 46 -14.52 -3.29 13.60
N ARG A 47 -15.05 -4.15 12.73
CA ARG A 47 -16.45 -4.60 12.80
C ARG A 47 -16.72 -5.33 14.11
N ASP A 48 -15.85 -6.27 14.47
CA ASP A 48 -16.00 -7.07 15.69
C ASP A 48 -15.94 -6.18 16.92
N SER A 49 -14.98 -5.25 16.98
CA SER A 49 -14.89 -4.24 18.06
C SER A 49 -16.17 -3.41 18.20
N LEU A 50 -16.79 -3.01 17.08
CA LEU A 50 -18.05 -2.26 17.11
C LEU A 50 -19.24 -3.11 17.57
N LEU A 51 -19.24 -4.40 17.25
CA LEU A 51 -20.26 -5.34 17.75
C LEU A 51 -20.09 -5.55 19.25
N ASP A 52 -18.86 -5.79 19.71
CA ASP A 52 -18.55 -5.98 21.13
C ASP A 52 -18.96 -4.76 21.95
N GLU A 53 -18.61 -3.54 21.50
CA GLU A 53 -19.03 -2.29 22.14
C GLU A 53 -20.56 -2.19 22.21
N LYS A 54 -21.27 -2.54 21.14
CA LYS A 54 -22.73 -2.53 21.13
C LYS A 54 -23.31 -3.49 22.17
N PHE A 55 -22.78 -4.72 22.26
CA PHE A 55 -23.27 -5.73 23.20
C PHE A 55 -22.87 -5.43 24.65
N LEU A 56 -21.66 -4.90 24.87
CA LEU A 56 -21.13 -4.64 26.21
C LEU A 56 -21.80 -3.45 26.88
N PHE A 57 -22.14 -2.43 26.09
CA PHE A 57 -22.70 -1.17 26.60
C PHE A 57 -24.21 -1.02 26.30
N GLU A 58 -24.89 -2.09 25.89
CA GLU A 58 -26.32 -2.06 25.66
C GLU A 58 -27.07 -1.75 26.97
N GLY A 59 -27.83 -0.64 26.98
CA GLY A 59 -28.59 -0.20 28.16
C GLY A 59 -27.80 0.61 29.20
N GLU A 60 -26.50 0.77 29.01
CA GLU A 60 -25.65 1.61 29.87
C GLU A 60 -25.59 3.07 29.41
N LYS A 61 -25.36 3.98 30.34
CA LYS A 61 -25.19 5.40 30.03
C LYS A 61 -23.74 5.67 29.65
N LEU A 62 -23.50 5.84 28.36
CA LEU A 62 -22.20 6.24 27.84
C LEU A 62 -21.89 7.70 28.20
N SER A 63 -20.62 7.99 28.45
CA SER A 63 -20.13 9.36 28.50
C SER A 63 -20.07 9.96 27.09
N LYS A 64 -20.11 11.29 27.01
CA LYS A 64 -19.98 12.01 25.73
C LYS A 64 -18.71 11.62 24.95
N ARG A 65 -17.63 11.28 25.66
CA ARG A 65 -16.37 10.87 25.03
C ARG A 65 -16.50 9.50 24.37
N GLU A 66 -17.11 8.54 25.06
CA GLU A 66 -17.33 7.18 24.54
C GLU A 66 -18.29 7.21 23.34
N GLU A 67 -19.36 8.00 23.42
CA GLU A 67 -20.29 8.19 22.28
C GLU A 67 -19.55 8.71 21.04
N GLN A 68 -18.68 9.72 21.21
CA GLN A 68 -17.88 10.27 20.11
C GLN A 68 -16.89 9.24 19.56
N GLU A 69 -16.28 8.43 20.42
CA GLU A 69 -15.35 7.39 20.01
C GLU A 69 -16.04 6.30 19.18
N ILE A 70 -17.19 5.81 19.64
CA ILE A 70 -18.00 4.81 18.91
C ILE A 70 -18.46 5.40 17.57
N ALA A 71 -18.92 6.65 17.55
CA ALA A 71 -19.32 7.33 16.32
C ALA A 71 -18.15 7.46 15.33
N TYR A 72 -16.96 7.79 15.83
CA TYR A 72 -15.75 7.86 15.02
C TYR A 72 -15.37 6.50 14.44
N LYS A 73 -15.32 5.44 15.28
CA LYS A 73 -15.03 4.06 14.83
C LYS A 73 -16.02 3.61 13.75
N ARG A 74 -17.32 3.88 13.93
CA ARG A 74 -18.35 3.60 12.92
C ARG A 74 -18.10 4.33 11.60
N LYS A 75 -17.80 5.63 11.66
CA LYS A 75 -17.49 6.42 10.46
C LYS A 75 -16.28 5.88 9.71
N VAL A 76 -15.21 5.51 10.42
CA VAL A 76 -14.01 4.90 9.82
C VAL A 76 -14.36 3.57 9.16
N TYR A 77 -15.15 2.73 9.82
CA TYR A 77 -15.60 1.45 9.27
C TYR A 77 -16.40 1.64 7.97
N GLU A 78 -17.37 2.55 7.97
CA GLU A 78 -18.17 2.86 6.77
C GLU A 78 -17.32 3.34 5.60
N ILE A 79 -16.34 4.21 5.86
CA ILE A 79 -15.39 4.67 4.83
C ILE A 79 -14.59 3.48 4.30
N ALA A 80 -14.06 2.63 5.18
CA ALA A 80 -13.24 1.48 4.78
C ALA A 80 -14.02 0.46 3.93
N VAL A 81 -15.28 0.19 4.27
CA VAL A 81 -16.16 -0.69 3.48
C VAL A 81 -16.51 -0.08 2.12
N LYS A 82 -16.80 1.23 2.07
CA LYS A 82 -17.03 1.94 0.81
C LYS A 82 -15.81 1.94 -0.10
N MET A 83 -14.61 2.06 0.46
CA MET A 83 -13.36 1.99 -0.29
C MET A 83 -13.11 0.59 -0.86
N ASN A 84 -13.47 -0.47 -0.14
CA ASN A 84 -13.25 -1.85 -0.59
C ASN A 84 -14.18 -2.30 -1.73
N THR A 85 -15.27 -1.58 -1.97
CA THR A 85 -16.29 -1.91 -3.00
C THR A 85 -16.12 -1.13 -4.29
N LYS A 86 -15.24 -0.11 -4.31
CA LYS A 86 -14.92 0.65 -5.51
C LYS A 86 -13.56 0.20 -6.06
N ASP A 87 -13.58 -0.61 -7.12
CA ASP A 87 -12.39 -0.99 -7.91
C ASP A 87 -11.74 0.19 -8.68
N SER A 88 -12.13 1.44 -8.39
CA SER A 88 -11.68 2.61 -9.13
C SER A 88 -10.46 3.25 -8.48
N ASP A 89 -9.32 3.27 -9.18
CA ASP A 89 -8.18 4.21 -9.10
C ASP A 89 -8.13 5.15 -7.88
N ASN A 90 -8.10 4.59 -6.67
CA ASN A 90 -8.06 5.33 -5.41
C ASN A 90 -6.61 5.67 -5.01
N TYR A 91 -5.74 5.87 -5.99
CA TYR A 91 -4.44 6.47 -5.74
C TYR A 91 -4.64 7.94 -5.39
N TYR A 92 -3.79 8.46 -4.51
CA TYR A 92 -3.72 9.90 -4.27
C TYR A 92 -3.47 10.61 -5.60
N GLN A 93 -4.49 11.31 -6.11
CA GLN A 93 -4.34 12.16 -7.27
C GLN A 93 -3.83 13.51 -6.78
N ILE A 94 -2.62 13.86 -7.20
CA ILE A 94 -2.08 15.20 -6.99
C ILE A 94 -3.07 16.18 -7.63
N PRO A 95 -3.56 17.19 -6.89
CA PRO A 95 -4.41 18.24 -7.45
C PRO A 95 -3.81 18.81 -8.74
N GLU A 96 -4.62 19.11 -9.76
CA GLU A 96 -4.11 19.58 -11.07
C GLU A 96 -3.13 20.74 -10.93
N ASP A 97 -3.41 21.68 -10.02
CA ASP A 97 -2.59 22.87 -9.75
C ASP A 97 -1.19 22.55 -9.18
N GLU A 98 -1.03 21.39 -8.57
CA GLU A 98 0.23 20.93 -7.97
C GLU A 98 0.97 19.93 -8.87
N ARG A 99 0.26 19.34 -9.85
CA ARG A 99 0.77 18.25 -10.69
C ARG A 99 1.96 18.69 -11.55
N ALA A 100 1.91 19.92 -12.08
CA ALA A 100 3.00 20.51 -12.88
C ALA A 100 4.27 20.76 -12.06
N LYS A 101 4.13 21.18 -10.78
CA LYS A 101 5.27 21.44 -9.89
C LYS A 101 5.98 20.14 -9.52
N VAL A 102 5.21 19.09 -9.20
CA VAL A 102 5.78 17.76 -8.87
C VAL A 102 6.48 17.12 -10.07
N ALA A 103 5.94 17.28 -11.28
CA ALA A 103 6.58 16.78 -12.50
C ALA A 103 7.95 17.43 -12.75
N LEU A 104 8.05 18.74 -12.55
CA LEU A 104 9.30 19.50 -12.71
C LEU A 104 10.38 19.05 -11.70
N GLU A 105 9.98 18.81 -10.45
CA GLU A 105 10.90 18.34 -9.40
C GLU A 105 11.38 16.90 -9.64
N ARG A 106 10.50 16.02 -10.16
CA ARG A 106 10.90 14.66 -10.58
C ARG A 106 11.91 14.66 -11.71
N ASP A 107 11.73 15.53 -12.71
CA ASP A 107 12.62 15.60 -13.87
C ASP A 107 14.02 16.11 -13.50
N LYS A 108 14.10 17.12 -12.61
CA LYS A 108 15.37 17.57 -12.01
C LYS A 108 16.09 16.46 -11.26
N ALA A 109 15.36 15.67 -10.47
CA ALA A 109 15.94 14.57 -9.69
C ALA A 109 16.55 13.48 -10.59
N LEU A 110 15.90 13.16 -11.72
CA LEU A 110 16.41 12.18 -12.68
C LEU A 110 17.68 12.70 -13.38
N GLN A 111 17.70 13.96 -13.80
CA GLN A 111 18.89 14.55 -14.43
C GLN A 111 20.14 14.55 -13.53
N VAL A 112 19.95 14.69 -12.21
CA VAL A 112 21.06 14.59 -11.24
C VAL A 112 21.57 13.15 -11.14
N THR A 113 20.69 12.15 -11.15
CA THR A 113 21.07 10.73 -11.05
C THR A 113 21.77 10.18 -12.30
N PHE A 114 21.50 10.73 -13.49
CA PHE A 114 22.16 10.32 -14.74
C PHE A 114 23.48 11.07 -15.03
N ARG A 115 23.91 11.96 -14.13
CA ARG A 115 25.14 12.77 -14.29
C ARG A 115 26.34 12.24 -13.50
N LEU A 116 26.26 11.02 -12.96
CA LEU A 116 27.34 10.33 -12.26
C LEU A 116 27.94 9.21 -13.12
#